data_AF-A0A937WJW2-F1
#
_entry.id   AF-A0A937WJW2-F1
#
_cell.length_a   1.000
_cell.length_b   1.000
_cell.length_c   1.000
_cell.angle_alpha   90.00
_cell.angle_beta   90.00
_cell.angle_gamma   90.00
#
_symmetry.space_group_name_H-M   'P 1'
#
loop_
_entity.id
_entity.type
_entity.pdbx_description
1 polymer ?
#
loop_
_entity_poly.entity_id
_entity_poly.type
_entity_poly.pdbx_seq_one_letter_code
_entity_poly.pdbx_strand_id
1 'polypeptide(L)'
;MKSTCIMMLTSSVLGAALGTFAGIANFAEAMPGEEASVNAGASGNPYGKWQNGPSLDLSYFPIAVWLQDPGLAPKYKAAGINLYVGLWKGPTEEQLEVLQNADMPVICSQNEVGLKHKNKPIIIGWMHGDEPDNAQPLRDGKGYGPPISPQKIFADYKKLQTADPSRPVLLNLGQGVAWDNWYGRGVRKNKPEDYPEYIKGCDIASFDIYPVVHGSPEVQGKLWYVPYGVDRLRKWADDKKVVWNCIECTRISSPDKKPTPQQVKAEVWMSLIHGSMGLIYFVHEWEPKFNAHALLDDPDMLKAVTAINKQIHDLAPILNSTSIENNVTVESSAKEVPIDIMVKKSSDADAAIHLFAVCMRDGETRGTFTIGGLKGKTLIKVVGENRTIEATNGKFEDDFKPWDVHIYVTH
;
A
#
# COMPACT_ATOMS: atom_id res chain seq x y z
N MET A 1 -5.08 19.62 -1.14
CA MET A 1 -4.32 20.56 -1.99
C MET A 1 -2.90 20.85 -1.46
N LYS A 2 -2.26 19.91 -0.73
CA LYS A 2 -0.83 19.99 -0.38
C LYS A 2 -0.01 18.78 -0.87
N SER A 3 -0.60 17.63 -1.24
CA SER A 3 0.10 16.56 -1.99
C SER A 3 0.66 17.07 -3.33
N THR A 4 -0.05 18.00 -3.97
CA THR A 4 0.39 18.68 -5.19
C THR A 4 1.51 19.71 -4.96
N CYS A 5 1.89 20.02 -3.72
CA CYS A 5 2.85 21.10 -3.44
C CYS A 5 4.27 20.74 -3.92
N ILE A 6 4.58 19.46 -4.06
CA ILE A 6 5.84 19.03 -4.70
C ILE A 6 5.86 19.41 -6.19
N MET A 7 4.71 19.47 -6.88
CA MET A 7 4.65 19.83 -8.31
C MET A 7 4.81 21.34 -8.62
N MET A 8 4.66 22.25 -7.65
CA MET A 8 4.59 23.69 -7.95
C MET A 8 5.90 24.48 -7.85
N LEU A 9 7.02 23.85 -7.46
CA LEU A 9 8.31 24.54 -7.44
C LEU A 9 9.04 24.37 -8.77
N THR A 10 8.90 25.40 -9.61
CA THR A 10 9.68 25.76 -10.80
C THR A 10 9.32 25.06 -12.12
N SER A 11 8.69 25.79 -13.04
CA SER A 11 9.20 26.02 -14.40
C SER A 11 8.28 26.94 -15.19
N SER A 12 8.85 28.02 -15.71
CA SER A 12 8.26 28.92 -16.70
C SER A 12 9.07 28.87 -17.99
N VAL A 13 8.34 28.98 -19.12
CA VAL A 13 8.75 29.47 -20.45
C VAL A 13 9.23 28.48 -21.54
N LEU A 14 8.57 28.66 -22.71
CA LEU A 14 8.84 28.29 -24.12
C LEU A 14 8.44 26.87 -24.57
N GLY A 15 7.75 26.63 -25.69
CA GLY A 15 7.36 27.40 -26.87
C GLY A 15 6.99 26.40 -27.98
N ALA A 16 5.91 26.65 -28.73
CA ALA A 16 5.24 25.69 -29.62
C ALA A 16 5.96 25.38 -30.95
N ALA A 17 5.68 24.21 -31.54
CA ALA A 17 5.56 24.03 -32.99
C ALA A 17 4.68 22.81 -33.34
N LEU A 18 3.74 23.03 -34.26
CA LEU A 18 2.79 22.07 -34.86
C LEU A 18 3.42 21.27 -36.00
N GLY A 19 2.93 20.05 -36.23
CA GLY A 19 3.18 19.27 -37.44
C GLY A 19 2.18 18.12 -37.57
N THR A 20 1.16 18.31 -38.41
CA THR A 20 0.17 17.32 -38.85
C THR A 20 0.77 16.34 -39.86
N PHE A 21 0.43 15.04 -39.80
CA PHE A 21 0.21 14.23 -41.00
C PHE A 21 -0.71 13.02 -40.71
N ALA A 22 -1.64 12.80 -41.64
CA ALA A 22 -2.64 11.75 -41.65
C ALA A 22 -2.08 10.44 -42.25
N GLY A 23 -2.67 9.30 -41.85
CA GLY A 23 -2.40 8.00 -42.48
C GLY A 23 -3.42 6.96 -42.03
N ILE A 24 -4.12 6.40 -43.02
CA ILE A 24 -5.39 5.66 -42.96
C ILE A 24 -5.20 4.21 -42.47
N ALA A 25 -6.20 3.72 -41.74
CA ALA A 25 -6.35 2.34 -41.26
C ALA A 25 -6.70 1.36 -42.40
N ASN A 26 -6.17 0.14 -42.32
CA ASN A 26 -6.75 -1.04 -42.96
C ASN A 26 -7.00 -2.11 -41.89
N PHE A 27 -8.28 -2.44 -41.72
CA PHE A 27 -8.77 -3.54 -40.90
C PHE A 27 -8.66 -4.84 -41.68
N ALA A 28 -8.08 -5.87 -41.06
CA ALA A 28 -8.27 -7.26 -41.46
C ALA A 28 -8.81 -8.03 -40.25
N GLU A 29 -10.06 -8.49 -40.37
CA GLU A 29 -10.73 -9.35 -39.40
C GLU A 29 -10.09 -10.75 -39.37
N ALA A 30 -9.81 -11.25 -38.16
CA ALA A 30 -9.62 -12.67 -37.91
C ALA A 30 -10.48 -13.07 -36.70
N MET A 31 -11.45 -13.95 -36.96
CA MET A 31 -12.36 -14.62 -36.01
C MET A 31 -11.65 -15.82 -35.31
N PRO A 32 -12.24 -16.42 -34.27
CA PRO A 32 -11.57 -16.70 -33.00
C PRO A 32 -10.96 -18.10 -32.92
N GLY A 33 -9.79 -18.21 -32.27
CA GLY A 33 -9.18 -19.47 -31.87
C GLY A 33 -9.43 -19.77 -30.39
N GLU A 34 -9.80 -21.01 -30.11
CA GLU A 34 -10.11 -21.61 -28.82
C GLU A 34 -9.04 -21.45 -27.74
N GLU A 35 -9.53 -21.26 -26.52
CA GLU A 35 -9.05 -21.70 -25.20
C GLU A 35 -7.53 -21.81 -24.93
N ALA A 36 -7.07 -20.92 -24.06
CA ALA A 36 -6.09 -21.28 -23.03
C ALA A 36 -6.78 -21.13 -21.67
N SER A 37 -7.35 -22.24 -21.18
CA SER A 37 -7.73 -22.38 -19.78
C SER A 37 -6.46 -22.30 -18.93
N VAL A 38 -6.23 -21.15 -18.32
CA VAL A 38 -5.12 -20.98 -17.38
C VAL A 38 -5.52 -21.73 -16.11
N ASN A 39 -4.89 -22.87 -15.89
CA ASN A 39 -4.84 -23.58 -14.62
C ASN A 39 -4.56 -22.59 -13.48
N ALA A 40 -5.61 -22.19 -12.76
CA ALA A 40 -5.46 -21.54 -11.46
C ALA A 40 -5.17 -22.64 -10.42
N GLY A 41 -3.96 -23.18 -10.49
CA GLY A 41 -3.44 -24.20 -9.59
C GLY A 41 -1.99 -23.92 -9.25
N ALA A 42 -1.73 -23.62 -7.97
CA ALA A 42 -0.46 -23.84 -7.26
C ALA A 42 0.76 -22.97 -7.63
N SER A 43 0.78 -21.71 -7.17
CA SER A 43 1.92 -21.13 -6.42
C SER A 43 1.51 -19.79 -5.81
N GLY A 44 1.45 -19.74 -4.47
CA GLY A 44 0.72 -18.76 -3.66
C GLY A 44 1.32 -17.36 -3.54
N ASN A 45 1.81 -16.74 -4.63
CA ASN A 45 2.27 -15.35 -4.62
C ASN A 45 1.59 -14.55 -5.77
N PRO A 46 0.85 -13.46 -5.49
CA PRO A 46 0.10 -12.72 -6.51
C PRO A 46 0.99 -11.99 -7.54
N TYR A 47 2.29 -11.89 -7.27
CA TYR A 47 3.27 -11.28 -8.19
C TYR A 47 3.77 -12.27 -9.26
N GLY A 48 3.43 -13.57 -9.16
CA GLY A 48 3.89 -14.63 -10.06
C GLY A 48 3.59 -14.45 -11.56
N LYS A 49 2.70 -13.51 -11.90
CA LYS A 49 2.34 -13.18 -13.29
C LYS A 49 3.35 -12.28 -14.01
N TRP A 50 4.32 -11.69 -13.32
CA TRP A 50 5.30 -10.76 -13.91
C TRP A 50 6.73 -11.29 -13.77
N GLN A 51 7.42 -11.44 -14.90
CA GLN A 51 8.80 -11.90 -14.93
C GLN A 51 9.76 -10.96 -14.18
N ASN A 52 9.54 -9.65 -14.29
CA ASN A 52 10.38 -8.62 -13.68
C ASN A 52 9.62 -7.81 -12.63
N GLY A 53 8.58 -8.39 -12.03
CA GLY A 53 7.80 -7.77 -10.96
C GLY A 53 8.47 -7.86 -9.59
N PRO A 54 7.72 -7.58 -8.51
CA PRO A 54 8.16 -7.86 -7.14
C PRO A 54 8.60 -9.32 -6.96
N SER A 55 9.55 -9.57 -6.05
CA SER A 55 10.12 -10.91 -5.85
C SER A 55 9.06 -11.96 -5.50
N LEU A 56 9.25 -13.16 -6.02
CA LEU A 56 8.40 -14.32 -5.74
C LEU A 56 8.82 -15.08 -4.47
N ASP A 57 9.96 -14.72 -3.88
CA ASP A 57 10.41 -15.29 -2.61
C ASP A 57 9.35 -15.05 -1.52
N LEU A 58 8.94 -16.11 -0.84
CA LEU A 58 7.96 -16.00 0.25
C LEU A 58 8.50 -15.15 1.40
N SER A 59 9.82 -15.00 1.55
CA SER A 59 10.40 -14.07 2.53
C SER A 59 10.41 -12.61 2.09
N TYR A 60 9.96 -12.31 0.86
CA TYR A 60 9.88 -10.94 0.38
C TYR A 60 8.49 -10.35 0.64
N PHE A 61 8.43 -9.27 1.40
CA PHE A 61 7.25 -8.42 1.54
C PHE A 61 7.58 -7.00 1.05
N PRO A 62 6.81 -6.40 0.12
CA PRO A 62 7.08 -5.05 -0.35
C PRO A 62 6.86 -4.01 0.76
N ILE A 63 7.94 -3.31 1.13
CA ILE A 63 7.90 -2.18 2.06
C ILE A 63 8.59 -1.01 1.38
N ALA A 64 7.80 -0.09 0.87
CA ALA A 64 8.25 1.02 0.06
C ALA A 64 8.38 2.34 0.83
N VAL A 65 9.15 3.26 0.27
CA VAL A 65 9.13 4.68 0.63
C VAL A 65 8.72 5.54 -0.56
N TRP A 66 7.86 6.52 -0.29
CA TRP A 66 7.32 7.42 -1.32
C TRP A 66 8.30 8.52 -1.70
N LEU A 67 8.61 8.60 -3.00
CA LEU A 67 9.24 9.74 -3.69
C LEU A 67 10.48 10.30 -2.98
N GLN A 68 11.43 9.43 -2.62
CA GLN A 68 12.65 9.84 -1.92
C GLN A 68 13.84 10.02 -2.86
N ASP A 69 14.83 10.78 -2.39
CA ASP A 69 16.15 10.90 -3.03
C ASP A 69 16.88 9.55 -3.00
N PRO A 70 17.26 8.96 -4.16
CA PRO A 70 18.05 7.74 -4.23
C PRO A 70 19.31 7.73 -3.37
N GLY A 71 19.95 8.88 -3.12
CA GLY A 71 21.14 8.97 -2.26
C GLY A 71 20.88 8.53 -0.81
N LEU A 72 19.61 8.49 -0.37
CA LEU A 72 19.20 8.03 0.95
C LEU A 72 18.87 6.53 1.00
N ALA A 73 18.96 5.81 -0.13
CA ALA A 73 18.63 4.38 -0.19
C ALA A 73 19.32 3.52 0.87
N PRO A 74 20.62 3.69 1.19
CA PRO A 74 21.25 2.93 2.27
C PRO A 74 20.60 3.14 3.65
N LYS A 75 20.13 4.35 3.96
CA LYS A 75 19.49 4.66 5.24
C LYS A 75 18.11 4.02 5.34
N TYR A 76 17.32 4.08 4.27
CA TYR A 76 16.02 3.42 4.23
C TYR A 76 16.15 1.90 4.24
N LYS A 77 17.15 1.34 3.54
CA LYS A 77 17.48 -0.09 3.61
C LYS A 77 17.80 -0.54 5.03
N ALA A 78 18.58 0.26 5.76
CA ALA A 78 18.88 -0.01 7.17
C ALA A 78 17.64 0.02 8.07
N ALA A 79 16.61 0.79 7.70
CA ALA A 79 15.31 0.81 8.38
C ALA A 79 14.35 -0.31 7.92
N GLY A 80 14.80 -1.24 7.07
CA GLY A 80 14.00 -2.35 6.56
C GLY A 80 13.04 -1.99 5.42
N ILE A 81 13.15 -0.79 4.84
CA ILE A 81 12.47 -0.46 3.58
C ILE A 81 13.28 -1.07 2.43
N ASN A 82 12.60 -1.74 1.49
CA ASN A 82 13.24 -2.50 0.41
C ASN A 82 12.83 -2.07 -1.00
N LEU A 83 12.08 -0.96 -1.10
CA LEU A 83 11.52 -0.49 -2.37
C LEU A 83 11.35 1.03 -2.36
N TYR A 84 11.52 1.65 -3.52
CA TYR A 84 11.09 3.03 -3.78
C TYR A 84 9.82 3.02 -4.64
N VAL A 85 8.91 3.96 -4.38
CA VAL A 85 7.77 4.23 -5.25
C VAL A 85 7.78 5.70 -5.64
N GLY A 86 7.89 5.96 -6.94
CA GLY A 86 8.05 7.28 -7.51
C GLY A 86 9.50 7.78 -7.46
N LEU A 87 9.88 8.55 -8.48
CA LEU A 87 11.13 9.30 -8.52
C LEU A 87 10.85 10.71 -9.01
N TRP A 88 11.29 11.72 -8.26
CA TRP A 88 11.09 13.11 -8.65
C TRP A 88 11.77 13.39 -9.99
N LYS A 89 10.99 13.84 -10.99
CA LYS A 89 11.43 14.06 -12.37
C LYS A 89 12.18 12.86 -12.98
N GLY A 90 11.85 11.65 -12.51
CA GLY A 90 12.56 10.41 -12.85
C GLY A 90 11.72 9.39 -13.61
N PRO A 91 12.30 8.22 -13.91
CA PRO A 91 13.70 7.87 -13.63
C PRO A 91 14.69 8.61 -14.54
N THR A 92 15.85 9.00 -13.99
CA THR A 92 17.04 9.41 -14.73
C THR A 92 18.12 8.31 -14.70
N GLU A 93 19.12 8.38 -15.58
CA GLU A 93 20.25 7.43 -15.60
C GLU A 93 20.95 7.38 -14.22
N GLU A 94 21.24 8.55 -13.65
CA GLU A 94 21.87 8.70 -12.33
C GLU A 94 21.02 8.12 -11.20
N GLN A 95 19.71 8.40 -11.18
CA GLN A 95 18.82 7.86 -10.15
C GLN A 95 18.80 6.32 -10.19
N LEU A 96 18.72 5.72 -11.38
CA LEU A 96 18.75 4.26 -11.54
C LEU A 96 20.10 3.66 -11.14
N GLU A 97 21.21 4.33 -11.46
CA GLU A 97 22.54 3.88 -11.06
C GLU A 97 22.73 3.90 -9.54
N VAL A 98 22.33 4.98 -8.87
CA VAL A 98 22.41 5.10 -7.41
C VAL A 98 21.57 4.02 -6.72
N LEU A 99 20.34 3.80 -7.18
CA LEU A 99 19.48 2.74 -6.65
C LEU A 99 20.05 1.34 -6.91
N GLN A 100 20.61 1.11 -8.10
CA GLN A 100 21.25 -0.16 -8.45
C GLN A 100 22.45 -0.46 -7.53
N ASN A 101 23.28 0.54 -7.24
CA ASN A 101 24.43 0.40 -6.35
C ASN A 101 24.02 0.16 -4.88
N ALA A 102 22.79 0.52 -4.50
CA ALA A 102 22.23 0.27 -3.17
C ALA A 102 21.41 -1.04 -3.09
N ASP A 103 21.26 -1.77 -4.20
CA ASP A 103 20.29 -2.85 -4.42
C ASP A 103 18.89 -2.46 -3.90
N MET A 104 18.39 -1.32 -4.36
CA MET A 104 17.10 -0.77 -3.95
C MET A 104 16.16 -0.67 -5.15
N PRO A 105 15.29 -1.66 -5.37
CA PRO A 105 14.31 -1.64 -6.44
C PRO A 105 13.40 -0.41 -6.44
N VAL A 106 12.78 -0.13 -7.59
CA VAL A 106 11.86 1.00 -7.76
C VAL A 106 10.65 0.68 -8.64
N ILE A 107 9.50 1.24 -8.25
CA ILE A 107 8.34 1.48 -9.12
C ILE A 107 8.37 2.94 -9.55
N CYS A 108 8.43 3.24 -10.85
CA CYS A 108 8.58 4.61 -11.34
C CYS A 108 7.76 4.88 -12.61
N SER A 109 7.74 6.13 -13.08
CA SER A 109 7.15 6.47 -14.37
C SER A 109 7.84 5.75 -15.52
N GLN A 110 7.08 5.35 -16.54
CA GLN A 110 7.62 4.73 -17.75
C GLN A 110 8.00 5.81 -18.78
N ASN A 111 9.23 6.30 -18.71
CA ASN A 111 9.80 7.25 -19.68
C ASN A 111 10.85 6.56 -20.57
N GLU A 112 11.50 7.32 -21.46
CA GLU A 112 12.53 6.79 -22.37
C GLU A 112 13.70 6.11 -21.64
N VAL A 113 14.18 6.71 -20.56
CA VAL A 113 15.28 6.15 -19.74
C VAL A 113 14.85 4.84 -19.08
N GLY A 114 13.67 4.81 -18.45
CA GLY A 114 13.12 3.61 -17.84
C GLY A 114 12.98 2.47 -18.85
N LEU A 115 12.45 2.75 -20.05
CA LEU A 115 12.29 1.76 -21.12
C LEU A 115 13.63 1.26 -21.67
N LYS A 116 14.65 2.12 -21.75
CA LYS A 116 16.02 1.72 -22.11
C LYS A 116 16.61 0.72 -21.11
N HIS A 117 16.21 0.80 -19.83
CA HIS A 117 16.65 -0.09 -18.75
C HIS A 117 15.63 -1.17 -18.38
N LYS A 118 14.59 -1.41 -19.19
CA LYS A 118 13.55 -2.41 -18.88
C LYS A 118 14.06 -3.84 -18.73
N ASN A 119 15.28 -4.16 -19.16
CA ASN A 119 15.87 -5.49 -18.94
C ASN A 119 16.66 -5.58 -17.62
N LYS A 120 16.80 -4.47 -16.88
CA LYS A 120 17.44 -4.47 -15.56
C LYS A 120 16.39 -4.79 -14.48
N PRO A 121 16.74 -5.59 -13.46
CA PRO A 121 15.83 -5.95 -12.38
C PRO A 121 15.56 -4.79 -11.41
N ILE A 122 16.26 -3.66 -11.54
CA ILE A 122 16.13 -2.52 -10.63
C ILE A 122 14.75 -1.84 -10.71
N ILE A 123 14.15 -1.81 -11.90
CA ILE A 123 12.75 -1.38 -12.05
C ILE A 123 11.89 -2.63 -11.87
N ILE A 124 10.95 -2.60 -10.94
CA ILE A 124 10.05 -3.74 -10.65
C ILE A 124 8.58 -3.44 -10.92
N GLY A 125 8.27 -2.24 -11.39
CA GLY A 125 6.92 -1.82 -11.74
C GLY A 125 6.89 -0.45 -12.38
N TRP A 126 5.79 -0.17 -13.08
CA TRP A 126 5.49 1.13 -13.66
C TRP A 126 4.39 1.83 -12.87
N MET A 127 4.27 3.14 -12.99
CA MET A 127 3.14 3.89 -12.46
C MET A 127 2.68 4.98 -13.43
N HIS A 128 1.39 5.33 -13.35
CA HIS A 128 0.78 6.41 -14.14
C HIS A 128 1.29 7.79 -13.73
N GLY A 129 1.47 7.98 -12.42
CA GLY A 129 1.47 9.26 -11.74
C GLY A 129 0.73 9.10 -10.41
N ASP A 130 0.73 10.15 -9.60
CA ASP A 130 0.14 10.13 -8.26
C ASP A 130 -1.26 10.74 -8.22
N GLU A 131 -2.15 10.14 -7.42
CA GLU A 131 -3.52 10.57 -7.13
C GLU A 131 -4.30 11.14 -8.34
N PRO A 132 -4.41 10.43 -9.48
CA PRO A 132 -5.09 10.96 -10.66
C PRO A 132 -6.60 11.20 -10.46
N ASP A 133 -7.18 10.62 -9.41
CA ASP A 133 -8.57 10.78 -8.97
C ASP A 133 -8.83 12.07 -8.17
N ASN A 134 -7.77 12.80 -7.80
CA ASN A 134 -7.85 14.18 -7.32
C ASN A 134 -8.05 15.15 -8.49
N ALA A 135 -8.63 16.31 -8.20
CA ALA A 135 -8.75 17.43 -9.12
C ALA A 135 -7.36 17.84 -9.63
N GLN A 136 -7.22 18.01 -10.94
CA GLN A 136 -5.92 18.24 -11.58
C GLN A 136 -5.66 19.74 -11.76
N PRO A 137 -4.43 20.24 -11.55
CA PRO A 137 -4.13 21.65 -11.75
C PRO A 137 -4.34 22.05 -13.22
N LEU A 138 -5.00 23.19 -13.43
CA LEU A 138 -5.11 23.81 -14.75
C LEU A 138 -3.80 24.53 -15.11
N ARG A 139 -3.51 24.61 -16.41
CA ARG A 139 -2.36 25.36 -16.91
C ARG A 139 -2.41 26.82 -16.44
N ASP A 140 -1.23 27.40 -16.28
CA ASP A 140 -1.02 28.80 -15.91
C ASP A 140 -1.62 29.19 -14.55
N GLY A 141 -1.78 28.24 -13.63
CA GLY A 141 -2.26 28.51 -12.26
C GLY A 141 -3.74 28.88 -12.17
N LYS A 142 -4.55 28.53 -13.18
CA LYS A 142 -5.99 28.87 -13.24
C LYS A 142 -6.88 28.03 -12.31
N GLY A 143 -6.34 27.53 -11.20
CA GLY A 143 -7.04 26.64 -10.26
C GLY A 143 -6.99 25.17 -10.67
N TYR A 144 -8.05 24.43 -10.36
CA TYR A 144 -8.13 22.98 -10.55
C TYR A 144 -9.32 22.59 -11.43
N GLY A 145 -9.07 21.67 -12.36
CA GLY A 145 -10.06 21.02 -13.21
C GLY A 145 -10.58 19.70 -12.61
N PRO A 146 -11.32 18.91 -13.39
CA PRO A 146 -11.74 17.58 -12.95
C PRO A 146 -10.54 16.63 -12.76
N PRO A 147 -10.74 15.51 -12.05
CA PRO A 147 -9.78 14.40 -12.06
C PRO A 147 -9.50 13.85 -13.47
N ILE A 148 -8.40 13.11 -13.62
CA ILE A 148 -8.13 12.36 -14.85
C ILE A 148 -9.20 11.27 -14.98
N SER A 149 -9.93 11.21 -16.09
CA SER A 149 -11.03 10.25 -16.21
C SER A 149 -10.56 8.78 -16.09
N PRO A 150 -11.38 7.88 -15.51
CA PRO A 150 -11.07 6.45 -15.47
C PRO A 150 -10.77 5.86 -16.86
N GLN A 151 -11.46 6.33 -17.90
CA GLN A 151 -11.22 5.90 -19.29
C GLN A 151 -9.81 6.25 -19.76
N LYS A 152 -9.29 7.43 -19.38
CA LYS A 152 -7.92 7.82 -19.69
C LYS A 152 -6.91 6.99 -18.91
N ILE A 153 -7.15 6.74 -17.62
CA ILE A 153 -6.29 5.86 -16.81
C ILE A 153 -6.24 4.45 -17.38
N PHE A 154 -7.37 3.88 -17.80
CA PHE A 154 -7.39 2.59 -18.47
C PHE A 154 -6.64 2.60 -19.82
N ALA A 155 -6.82 3.63 -20.63
CA ALA A 155 -6.10 3.77 -21.90
C ALA A 155 -4.59 3.90 -21.70
N ASP A 156 -4.14 4.66 -20.71
CA ASP A 156 -2.73 4.83 -20.39
C ASP A 156 -2.14 3.53 -19.79
N TYR A 157 -2.92 2.78 -18.99
CA TYR A 157 -2.54 1.47 -18.49
C TYR A 157 -2.24 0.50 -19.64
N LYS A 158 -3.09 0.49 -20.67
CA LYS A 158 -2.86 -0.36 -21.85
C LYS A 158 -1.59 0.03 -22.60
N LYS A 159 -1.26 1.31 -22.70
CA LYS A 159 0.02 1.75 -23.30
C LYS A 159 1.21 1.28 -22.47
N LEU A 160 1.16 1.45 -21.15
CA LEU A 160 2.21 1.00 -20.24
C LEU A 160 2.45 -0.52 -20.36
N GLN A 161 1.36 -1.28 -20.37
CA GLN A 161 1.37 -2.74 -20.52
C GLN A 161 1.92 -3.18 -21.90
N THR A 162 1.55 -2.49 -22.98
CA THR A 162 2.06 -2.81 -24.33
C THR A 162 3.55 -2.52 -24.45
N ALA A 163 4.05 -1.44 -23.85
CA ALA A 163 5.46 -1.08 -23.92
C ALA A 163 6.37 -2.01 -23.09
N ASP A 164 5.86 -2.50 -21.95
CA ASP A 164 6.53 -3.50 -21.13
C ASP A 164 5.52 -4.36 -20.33
N PRO A 165 5.16 -5.55 -20.82
CA PRO A 165 4.21 -6.44 -20.13
C PRO A 165 4.87 -7.24 -19.00
N SER A 166 6.19 -7.15 -18.82
CA SER A 166 6.93 -8.00 -17.87
C SER A 166 6.80 -7.57 -16.42
N ARG A 167 6.07 -6.48 -16.14
CA ARG A 167 5.98 -5.81 -14.83
C ARG A 167 4.57 -5.31 -14.52
N PRO A 168 4.19 -5.19 -13.23
CA PRO A 168 2.92 -4.59 -12.85
C PRO A 168 2.89 -3.08 -13.06
N VAL A 169 1.68 -2.55 -13.25
CA VAL A 169 1.40 -1.11 -13.15
C VAL A 169 0.73 -0.80 -11.80
N LEU A 170 1.37 0.03 -10.99
CA LEU A 170 0.82 0.59 -9.75
C LEU A 170 0.02 1.87 -10.05
N LEU A 171 -1.16 1.97 -9.44
CA LEU A 171 -1.98 3.17 -9.43
C LEU A 171 -2.21 3.59 -7.97
N ASN A 172 -1.61 4.70 -7.56
CA ASN A 172 -1.89 5.31 -6.26
C ASN A 172 -3.02 6.33 -6.42
N LEU A 173 -4.15 6.07 -5.76
CA LEU A 173 -5.32 6.92 -5.70
C LEU A 173 -5.30 7.78 -4.42
N GLY A 174 -6.08 8.85 -4.39
CA GLY A 174 -6.16 9.75 -3.25
C GLY A 174 -7.10 9.28 -2.15
N GLN A 175 -7.18 10.12 -1.11
CA GLN A 175 -7.98 9.90 0.11
C GLN A 175 -9.47 9.65 -0.12
N GLY A 176 -9.98 9.99 -1.31
CA GLY A 176 -11.37 9.70 -1.66
C GLY A 176 -11.70 8.21 -1.67
N VAL A 177 -10.70 7.33 -1.76
CA VAL A 177 -10.88 5.88 -1.63
C VAL A 177 -11.44 5.52 -0.26
N ALA A 178 -10.94 6.14 0.81
CA ALA A 178 -11.37 5.89 2.17
C ALA A 178 -12.41 6.90 2.69
N TRP A 179 -12.53 8.08 2.07
CA TRP A 179 -13.46 9.12 2.52
C TRP A 179 -14.18 9.82 1.36
N ASP A 180 -15.45 9.49 1.14
CA ASP A 180 -16.24 10.01 0.01
C ASP A 180 -16.35 11.54 -0.01
N ASN A 181 -16.28 12.17 1.16
CA ASN A 181 -16.32 13.63 1.31
C ASN A 181 -14.97 14.33 1.01
N TRP A 182 -13.94 13.59 0.58
CA TRP A 182 -12.64 14.14 0.21
C TRP A 182 -12.78 15.25 -0.83
N TYR A 183 -12.51 16.47 -0.38
CA TYR A 183 -12.62 17.67 -1.21
C TYR A 183 -11.53 17.75 -2.29
N GLY A 184 -10.45 16.98 -2.15
CA GLY A 184 -9.38 16.90 -3.15
C GLY A 184 -9.85 16.37 -4.50
N ARG A 185 -10.99 15.68 -4.57
CA ARG A 185 -11.61 15.24 -5.84
C ARG A 185 -12.34 16.34 -6.62
N GLY A 186 -12.43 17.55 -6.06
CA GLY A 186 -13.09 18.70 -6.69
C GLY A 186 -14.53 18.38 -7.10
N VAL A 187 -14.84 18.58 -8.39
CA VAL A 187 -16.19 18.34 -8.95
C VAL A 187 -16.65 16.88 -8.88
N ARG A 188 -15.75 15.94 -8.58
CA ARG A 188 -16.06 14.50 -8.38
C ARG A 188 -16.04 14.10 -6.90
N LYS A 189 -16.11 15.04 -5.96
CA LYS A 189 -16.37 14.74 -4.54
C LYS A 189 -17.65 13.89 -4.41
N ASN A 190 -17.64 12.91 -3.52
CA ASN A 190 -18.76 12.00 -3.24
C ASN A 190 -19.23 11.21 -4.49
N LYS A 191 -18.27 10.71 -5.26
CA LYS A 191 -18.50 9.86 -6.46
C LYS A 191 -17.74 8.54 -6.38
N PRO A 192 -18.04 7.66 -5.40
CA PRO A 192 -17.31 6.40 -5.25
C PRO A 192 -17.53 5.41 -6.40
N GLU A 193 -18.55 5.62 -7.24
CA GLU A 193 -18.77 4.83 -8.46
C GLU A 193 -17.62 4.91 -9.47
N ASP A 194 -16.71 5.88 -9.34
CA ASP A 194 -15.54 5.99 -10.21
C ASP A 194 -14.46 4.93 -9.92
N TYR A 195 -14.36 4.43 -8.68
CA TYR A 195 -13.23 3.58 -8.29
C TYR A 195 -13.20 2.20 -8.94
N PRO A 196 -14.34 1.48 -9.10
CA PRO A 196 -14.36 0.26 -9.92
C PRO A 196 -13.81 0.49 -11.33
N GLU A 197 -14.01 1.67 -11.91
CA GLU A 197 -13.48 2.02 -13.24
C GLU A 197 -11.98 2.38 -13.19
N TYR A 198 -11.51 3.12 -12.18
CA TYR A 198 -10.08 3.40 -12.01
C TYR A 198 -9.26 2.12 -11.83
N ILE A 199 -9.77 1.17 -11.03
CA ILE A 199 -9.08 -0.09 -10.71
C ILE A 199 -8.81 -0.94 -11.97
N LYS A 200 -9.62 -0.80 -13.03
CA LYS A 200 -9.35 -1.47 -14.31
C LYS A 200 -8.03 -1.04 -14.95
N GLY A 201 -7.55 0.16 -14.63
CA GLY A 201 -6.30 0.73 -15.14
C GLY A 201 -5.07 0.42 -14.29
N CYS A 202 -5.06 -0.65 -13.51
CA CYS A 202 -3.89 -1.02 -12.71
C CYS A 202 -3.77 -2.53 -12.49
N ASP A 203 -2.61 -2.95 -12.02
CA ASP A 203 -2.33 -4.28 -11.50
C ASP A 203 -2.23 -4.31 -9.98
N ILE A 204 -1.67 -3.24 -9.42
CA ILE A 204 -1.58 -2.95 -7.99
C ILE A 204 -2.36 -1.64 -7.74
N ALA A 205 -3.43 -1.72 -6.95
CA ALA A 205 -4.19 -0.55 -6.52
C ALA A 205 -3.64 -0.09 -5.16
N SER A 206 -3.40 1.20 -5.02
CA SER A 206 -2.95 1.82 -3.77
C SER A 206 -3.77 3.06 -3.49
N PHE A 207 -3.76 3.51 -2.25
CA PHE A 207 -4.26 4.82 -1.87
C PHE A 207 -3.58 5.34 -0.61
N ASP A 208 -3.71 6.63 -0.38
CA ASP A 208 -3.32 7.30 0.85
C ASP A 208 -4.51 7.90 1.61
N ILE A 209 -4.42 7.86 2.94
CA ILE A 209 -5.22 8.66 3.86
C ILE A 209 -4.40 8.84 5.14
N TYR A 210 -4.48 10.01 5.77
CA TYR A 210 -3.60 10.38 6.89
C TYR A 210 -4.41 10.82 8.12
N PRO A 211 -5.07 9.90 8.84
CA PRO A 211 -6.06 10.24 9.85
C PRO A 211 -5.54 11.07 11.03
N VAL A 212 -4.31 10.90 11.50
CA VAL A 212 -3.79 11.66 12.66
C VAL A 212 -3.65 13.14 12.33
N VAL A 213 -3.05 13.44 11.18
CA VAL A 213 -2.79 14.82 10.73
C VAL A 213 -3.92 15.41 9.87
N HIS A 214 -5.00 14.65 9.66
CA HIS A 214 -6.12 15.08 8.83
C HIS A 214 -6.81 16.33 9.40
N GLY A 215 -7.12 17.30 8.53
CA GLY A 215 -7.75 18.56 8.94
C GLY A 215 -9.27 18.48 9.18
N SER A 216 -9.96 17.49 8.61
CA SER A 216 -11.40 17.29 8.83
C SER A 216 -11.67 16.49 10.10
N PRO A 217 -12.59 16.91 10.99
CA PRO A 217 -13.00 16.14 12.17
C PRO A 217 -13.72 14.83 11.80
N GLU A 218 -14.19 14.67 10.56
CA GLU A 218 -14.76 13.41 10.08
C GLU A 218 -13.71 12.29 10.05
N VAL A 219 -12.44 12.62 9.82
CA VAL A 219 -11.34 11.66 9.66
C VAL A 219 -10.31 11.76 10.78
N GLN A 220 -10.15 12.95 11.37
CA GLN A 220 -9.09 13.22 12.35
C GLN A 220 -9.11 12.22 13.52
N GLY A 221 -7.98 11.55 13.76
CA GLY A 221 -7.78 10.57 14.83
C GLY A 221 -8.45 9.21 14.60
N LYS A 222 -9.14 9.00 13.47
CA LYS A 222 -9.86 7.77 13.16
C LYS A 222 -9.01 6.86 12.28
N LEU A 223 -8.04 6.18 12.89
CA LEU A 223 -7.09 5.30 12.18
C LEU A 223 -7.79 4.23 11.34
N TRP A 224 -9.00 3.80 11.72
CA TRP A 224 -9.79 2.82 10.99
C TRP A 224 -10.15 3.22 9.54
N TYR A 225 -9.96 4.48 9.14
CA TYR A 225 -10.04 4.87 7.74
C TYR A 225 -8.97 4.20 6.86
N VAL A 226 -7.81 3.84 7.43
CA VAL A 226 -6.72 3.11 6.75
C VAL A 226 -7.22 1.72 6.29
N PRO A 227 -7.64 0.79 7.17
CA PRO A 227 -8.17 -0.51 6.72
C PRO A 227 -9.48 -0.38 5.94
N TYR A 228 -10.32 0.63 6.23
CA TYR A 228 -11.56 0.85 5.47
C TYR A 228 -11.30 1.12 3.98
N GLY A 229 -10.27 1.88 3.63
CA GLY A 229 -9.90 2.08 2.23
C GLY A 229 -9.34 0.81 1.58
N VAL A 230 -8.59 0.00 2.32
CA VAL A 230 -8.12 -1.33 1.86
C VAL A 230 -9.31 -2.22 1.52
N ASP A 231 -10.29 -2.35 2.42
CA ASP A 231 -11.51 -3.13 2.22
C ASP A 231 -12.29 -2.67 0.99
N ARG A 232 -12.38 -1.36 0.77
CA ARG A 232 -13.08 -0.79 -0.39
C ARG A 232 -12.37 -1.12 -1.69
N LEU A 233 -11.05 -0.96 -1.77
CA LEU A 233 -10.28 -1.34 -2.97
C LEU A 233 -10.44 -2.82 -3.27
N ARG A 234 -10.29 -3.69 -2.26
CA ARG A 234 -10.48 -5.13 -2.41
C ARG A 234 -11.88 -5.47 -2.92
N LYS A 235 -12.91 -4.89 -2.31
CA LYS A 235 -14.31 -5.07 -2.72
C LYS A 235 -14.57 -4.60 -4.15
N TRP A 236 -14.11 -3.41 -4.53
CA TRP A 236 -14.29 -2.91 -5.89
C TRP A 236 -13.50 -3.69 -6.94
N ALA A 237 -12.37 -4.27 -6.52
CA ALA A 237 -11.57 -5.16 -7.35
C ALA A 237 -12.10 -6.61 -7.40
N ASP A 238 -13.12 -6.95 -6.61
CA ASP A 238 -13.59 -8.34 -6.43
C ASP A 238 -12.43 -9.28 -6.07
N ASP A 239 -11.53 -8.80 -5.20
CA ASP A 239 -10.28 -9.47 -4.78
C ASP A 239 -9.33 -9.91 -5.91
N LYS A 240 -9.53 -9.41 -7.15
CA LYS A 240 -8.73 -9.75 -8.33
C LYS A 240 -7.49 -8.86 -8.54
N LYS A 241 -7.30 -7.86 -7.67
CA LYS A 241 -6.16 -6.92 -7.73
C LYS A 241 -5.39 -6.98 -6.43
N VAL A 242 -4.07 -6.78 -6.55
CA VAL A 242 -3.21 -6.58 -5.38
C VAL A 242 -3.51 -5.20 -4.82
N VAL A 243 -3.67 -5.09 -3.51
CA VAL A 243 -3.91 -3.81 -2.81
C VAL A 243 -2.70 -3.48 -1.96
N TRP A 244 -2.17 -2.27 -2.13
CA TRP A 244 -1.16 -1.65 -1.26
C TRP A 244 -1.77 -0.45 -0.56
N ASN A 245 -1.08 0.09 0.43
CA ASN A 245 -1.58 1.25 1.15
C ASN A 245 -0.44 2.14 1.67
N CYS A 246 -0.65 3.44 1.55
CA CYS A 246 0.26 4.44 2.10
C CYS A 246 0.01 4.67 3.60
N ILE A 247 1.07 4.79 4.38
CA ILE A 247 1.05 4.96 5.85
C ILE A 247 1.72 6.28 6.22
N GLU A 248 1.08 7.10 7.06
CA GLU A 248 1.69 8.35 7.55
C GLU A 248 2.77 8.08 8.61
N CYS A 249 3.78 8.94 8.65
CA CYS A 249 4.84 8.87 9.67
C CYS A 249 5.15 10.21 10.36
N THR A 250 4.66 11.33 9.82
CA THR A 250 5.23 12.66 10.06
C THR A 250 4.14 13.71 10.18
N ARG A 251 4.53 14.97 10.44
CA ARG A 251 3.64 16.13 10.45
C ARG A 251 3.23 16.58 9.04
N ILE A 252 2.78 15.65 8.20
CA ILE A 252 2.56 15.81 6.76
C ILE A 252 1.98 17.19 6.44
N SER A 253 0.81 17.53 6.98
CA SER A 253 0.16 18.83 6.75
C SER A 253 -0.30 19.54 8.02
N SER A 254 0.24 19.17 9.19
CA SER A 254 -0.18 19.72 10.48
C SER A 254 1.02 20.28 11.24
N PRO A 255 1.02 21.54 11.69
CA PRO A 255 2.17 22.09 12.42
C PRO A 255 2.38 21.43 13.79
N ASP A 256 1.31 20.90 14.41
CA ASP A 256 1.32 20.51 15.82
C ASP A 256 1.07 19.01 16.05
N LYS A 257 0.63 18.27 15.03
CA LYS A 257 0.26 16.85 15.15
C LYS A 257 1.12 15.97 14.26
N LYS A 258 1.58 14.84 14.80
CA LYS A 258 2.16 13.70 14.07
C LYS A 258 1.60 12.40 14.66
N PRO A 259 1.53 11.30 13.89
CA PRO A 259 1.25 9.99 14.47
C PRO A 259 2.30 9.62 15.51
N THR A 260 1.87 8.94 16.57
CA THR A 260 2.80 8.29 17.52
C THR A 260 3.31 6.98 16.95
N PRO A 261 4.46 6.46 17.43
CA PRO A 261 4.92 5.12 17.07
C PRO A 261 3.86 4.01 17.19
N GLN A 262 2.99 4.07 18.20
CA GLN A 262 1.91 3.11 18.40
C GLN A 262 0.84 3.25 17.32
N GLN A 263 0.47 4.49 16.96
CA GLN A 263 -0.50 4.75 15.89
C GLN A 263 0.01 4.26 14.53
N VAL A 264 1.28 4.52 14.19
CA VAL A 264 1.88 3.99 12.94
C VAL A 264 1.90 2.46 12.95
N LYS A 265 2.27 1.83 14.07
CA LYS A 265 2.20 0.36 14.21
C LYS A 265 0.77 -0.15 13.96
N ALA A 266 -0.22 0.52 14.53
CA ALA A 266 -1.62 0.13 14.37
C ALA A 266 -2.09 0.29 12.92
N GLU A 267 -1.83 1.43 12.27
CA GLU A 267 -2.18 1.66 10.86
C GLU A 267 -1.58 0.58 9.95
N VAL A 268 -0.30 0.23 10.16
CA VAL A 268 0.36 -0.84 9.43
C VAL A 268 -0.36 -2.18 9.62
N TRP A 269 -0.58 -2.61 10.86
CA TRP A 269 -1.18 -3.91 11.11
C TRP A 269 -2.66 -3.97 10.75
N MET A 270 -3.41 -2.87 10.91
CA MET A 270 -4.76 -2.73 10.37
C MET A 270 -4.76 -2.91 8.85
N SER A 271 -3.84 -2.26 8.13
CA SER A 271 -3.73 -2.39 6.68
C SER A 271 -3.44 -3.83 6.26
N LEU A 272 -2.48 -4.49 6.91
CA LEU A 272 -2.10 -5.88 6.63
C LEU A 272 -3.22 -6.88 6.94
N ILE A 273 -3.88 -6.74 8.10
CA ILE A 273 -4.98 -7.61 8.53
C ILE A 273 -6.16 -7.54 7.54
N HIS A 274 -6.41 -6.37 6.96
CA HIS A 274 -7.49 -6.18 5.97
C HIS A 274 -7.09 -6.57 4.53
N GLY A 275 -5.87 -7.06 4.33
CA GLY A 275 -5.43 -7.68 3.07
C GLY A 275 -4.51 -6.82 2.21
N SER A 276 -3.91 -5.76 2.76
CA SER A 276 -2.83 -5.07 2.07
C SER A 276 -1.61 -5.99 1.90
N MET A 277 -1.07 -6.04 0.68
CA MET A 277 0.07 -6.90 0.30
C MET A 277 1.34 -6.09 -0.01
N GLY A 278 1.36 -4.84 0.43
CA GLY A 278 2.50 -3.94 0.35
C GLY A 278 2.22 -2.63 1.05
N LEU A 279 3.26 -2.02 1.61
CA LEU A 279 3.16 -0.76 2.34
C LEU A 279 3.97 0.31 1.64
N ILE A 280 3.50 1.55 1.70
CA ILE A 280 4.24 2.72 1.20
C ILE A 280 4.33 3.75 2.32
N TYR A 281 5.50 3.92 2.93
CA TYR A 281 5.65 4.97 3.94
C TYR A 281 5.68 6.35 3.30
N PHE A 282 4.77 7.21 3.75
CA PHE A 282 4.79 8.63 3.45
C PHE A 282 5.59 9.37 4.52
N VAL A 283 6.78 9.84 4.15
CA VAL A 283 7.81 10.31 5.09
C VAL A 283 8.10 11.81 5.02
N HIS A 284 7.36 12.55 4.18
CA HIS A 284 7.55 13.99 4.04
C HIS A 284 6.86 14.73 5.17
N GLU A 285 7.51 15.77 5.69
CA GLU A 285 6.89 16.77 6.56
C GLU A 285 6.72 18.05 5.74
N TRP A 286 5.51 18.59 5.62
CA TRP A 286 5.31 19.89 4.95
C TRP A 286 5.16 21.04 5.94
N GLU A 287 4.69 20.77 7.16
CA GLU A 287 4.48 21.75 8.22
C GLU A 287 5.20 21.29 9.50
N PRO A 288 5.75 22.21 10.32
CA PRO A 288 5.82 23.66 10.12
C PRO A 288 6.93 24.07 9.13
N LYS A 289 7.83 23.16 8.76
CA LYS A 289 8.89 23.40 7.79
C LYS A 289 9.04 22.15 6.91
N PHE A 290 9.18 22.38 5.62
CA PHE A 290 9.39 21.29 4.68
C PHE A 290 10.65 20.49 5.02
N ASN A 291 10.48 19.17 5.11
CA ASN A 291 11.54 18.17 5.20
C ASN A 291 11.13 16.92 4.41
N ALA A 292 11.86 16.62 3.35
CA ALA A 292 11.53 15.52 2.44
C ALA A 292 11.74 14.12 3.06
N HIS A 293 12.63 14.01 4.04
CA HIS A 293 13.06 12.76 4.66
C HIS A 293 12.83 12.78 6.18
N ALA A 294 11.74 13.40 6.64
CA ALA A 294 11.49 13.66 8.05
C ALA A 294 11.44 12.39 8.92
N LEU A 295 11.04 11.23 8.36
CA LEU A 295 11.16 9.96 9.07
C LEU A 295 12.61 9.65 9.50
N LEU A 296 13.60 9.94 8.65
CA LEU A 296 15.01 9.67 8.97
C LEU A 296 15.57 10.60 10.05
N ASP A 297 14.96 11.77 10.24
CA ASP A 297 15.38 12.77 11.23
C ASP A 297 14.61 12.64 12.56
N ASP A 298 13.63 11.74 12.63
CA ASP A 298 12.86 11.42 13.84
C ASP A 298 13.36 10.08 14.43
N PRO A 299 14.29 10.09 15.40
CA PRO A 299 14.92 8.85 15.88
C PRO A 299 13.92 7.90 16.54
N ASP A 300 12.88 8.41 17.20
CA ASP A 300 11.87 7.59 17.87
C ASP A 300 10.96 6.92 16.84
N MET A 301 10.49 7.68 15.85
CA MET A 301 9.67 7.12 14.78
C MET A 301 10.47 6.17 13.88
N LEU A 302 11.71 6.52 13.53
CA LEU A 302 12.59 5.66 12.73
C LEU A 302 12.85 4.33 13.42
N LYS A 303 13.13 4.34 14.72
CA LYS A 303 13.31 3.12 15.52
C LYS A 303 12.04 2.26 15.50
N ALA A 304 10.87 2.88 15.64
CA ALA A 304 9.60 2.17 15.62
C ALA A 304 9.30 1.55 14.24
N VAL A 305 9.42 2.33 13.16
CA VAL A 305 9.26 1.84 11.78
C VAL A 305 10.25 0.72 11.48
N THR A 306 11.51 0.85 11.92
CA THR A 306 12.51 -0.22 11.76
C THR A 306 12.10 -1.51 12.46
N ALA A 307 11.57 -1.42 13.69
CA ALA A 307 11.08 -2.58 14.43
C ALA A 307 9.84 -3.22 13.77
N ILE A 308 8.91 -2.40 13.27
CA ILE A 308 7.73 -2.86 12.53
C ILE A 308 8.16 -3.58 11.25
N ASN A 309 9.05 -2.98 10.46
CA ASN A 309 9.54 -3.56 9.20
C ASN A 309 10.28 -4.88 9.45
N LYS A 310 11.11 -4.94 10.51
CA LYS A 310 11.75 -6.19 10.91
C LYS A 310 10.72 -7.27 11.22
N GLN A 311 9.67 -6.94 11.99
CA GLN A 311 8.61 -7.89 12.31
C GLN A 311 7.87 -8.38 11.05
N ILE A 312 7.62 -7.50 10.09
CA ILE A 312 7.01 -7.86 8.80
C ILE A 312 7.92 -8.79 8.00
N HIS A 313 9.22 -8.50 7.91
CA HIS A 313 10.18 -9.38 7.21
C HIS A 313 10.29 -10.75 7.86
N ASP A 314 10.36 -10.81 9.21
CA ASP A 314 10.38 -12.07 9.95
C ASP A 314 9.10 -12.91 9.70
N LEU A 315 7.96 -12.23 9.46
CA LEU A 315 6.66 -12.85 9.22
C LEU A 315 6.27 -12.93 7.74
N ALA A 316 7.13 -12.51 6.82
CA ALA A 316 6.80 -12.42 5.39
C ALA A 316 6.33 -13.77 4.80
N PRO A 317 6.96 -14.93 5.12
CA PRO A 317 6.47 -16.23 4.63
C PRO A 317 5.04 -16.56 5.07
N ILE A 318 4.63 -16.05 6.24
CA ILE A 318 3.29 -16.24 6.80
C ILE A 318 2.31 -15.22 6.22
N LEU A 319 2.71 -13.94 6.12
CA LEU A 319 1.87 -12.89 5.52
C LEU A 319 1.54 -13.19 4.05
N ASN A 320 2.50 -13.75 3.32
CA ASN A 320 2.35 -14.17 1.94
C ASN A 320 1.61 -15.51 1.77
N SER A 321 1.31 -16.25 2.86
CA SER A 321 0.53 -17.48 2.75
C SER A 321 -0.97 -17.20 2.61
N THR A 322 -1.75 -18.22 2.24
CA THR A 322 -3.20 -18.10 2.11
C THR A 322 -3.84 -17.85 3.48
N SER A 323 -4.78 -16.90 3.55
CA SER A 323 -5.59 -16.68 4.75
C SER A 323 -6.55 -17.84 5.00
N ILE A 324 -6.77 -18.17 6.27
CA ILE A 324 -7.77 -19.13 6.70
C ILE A 324 -9.04 -18.37 7.07
N GLU A 325 -10.09 -18.57 6.30
CA GLU A 325 -11.40 -17.99 6.60
C GLU A 325 -12.18 -18.85 7.60
N ASN A 326 -13.00 -18.21 8.44
CA ASN A 326 -14.00 -18.84 9.31
C ASN A 326 -13.49 -19.89 10.32
N ASN A 327 -12.18 -19.97 10.57
CA ASN A 327 -11.63 -20.88 11.58
C ASN A 327 -11.46 -20.25 12.97
N VAL A 328 -11.37 -18.92 13.04
CA VAL A 328 -11.23 -18.18 14.31
C VAL A 328 -12.28 -17.10 14.38
N THR A 329 -12.88 -16.91 15.55
CA THR A 329 -13.72 -15.76 15.87
C THR A 329 -13.15 -14.98 17.04
N VAL A 330 -13.47 -13.70 17.10
CA VAL A 330 -13.18 -12.83 18.24
C VAL A 330 -14.43 -12.05 18.62
N GLU A 331 -14.70 -11.98 19.92
CA GLU A 331 -15.72 -11.11 20.50
C GLU A 331 -15.05 -10.05 21.37
N SER A 332 -15.41 -8.79 21.17
CA SER A 332 -14.94 -7.68 21.99
C SER A 332 -15.90 -7.44 23.16
N SER A 333 -15.37 -7.26 24.38
CA SER A 333 -16.17 -6.88 25.55
C SER A 333 -16.79 -5.48 25.43
N ALA A 334 -16.20 -4.60 24.62
CA ALA A 334 -16.66 -3.26 24.30
C ALA A 334 -16.99 -3.17 22.80
N LYS A 335 -18.28 -3.20 22.43
CA LYS A 335 -18.73 -3.30 21.02
C LYS A 335 -18.24 -2.14 20.15
N GLU A 336 -18.07 -0.97 20.75
CA GLU A 336 -17.57 0.25 20.13
C GLU A 336 -16.05 0.23 19.91
N VAL A 337 -15.32 -0.74 20.48
CA VAL A 337 -13.89 -1.00 20.32
C VAL A 337 -13.72 -2.40 19.72
N PRO A 338 -14.02 -2.63 18.43
CA PRO A 338 -13.87 -3.94 17.82
C PRO A 338 -12.40 -4.36 17.73
N ILE A 339 -12.19 -5.67 17.71
CA ILE A 339 -10.90 -6.30 17.39
C ILE A 339 -11.07 -6.98 16.04
N ASP A 340 -10.27 -6.59 15.06
CA ASP A 340 -10.25 -7.24 13.75
C ASP A 340 -9.09 -8.22 13.69
N ILE A 341 -9.28 -9.31 12.93
CA ILE A 341 -8.33 -10.43 12.89
C ILE A 341 -8.03 -10.89 11.46
N MET A 342 -6.81 -11.40 11.29
CA MET A 342 -6.40 -12.19 10.13
C MET A 342 -5.77 -13.48 10.62
N VAL A 343 -6.08 -14.60 9.95
CA VAL A 343 -5.53 -15.92 10.29
C VAL A 343 -4.73 -16.44 9.12
N LYS A 344 -3.51 -16.90 9.38
CA LYS A 344 -2.62 -17.54 8.41
C LYS A 344 -2.20 -18.92 8.93
N LYS A 345 -1.92 -19.83 8.01
CA LYS A 345 -1.24 -21.09 8.31
C LYS A 345 0.17 -21.03 7.75
N SER A 346 1.17 -21.46 8.52
CA SER A 346 2.50 -21.71 7.94
C SER A 346 2.44 -22.94 7.00
N SER A 347 3.31 -22.94 6.00
CA SER A 347 3.36 -23.98 4.95
C SER A 347 4.37 -25.10 5.26
N ASP A 348 4.98 -25.07 6.45
CA ASP A 348 5.98 -26.05 6.91
C ASP A 348 5.35 -27.33 7.47
N ALA A 349 6.19 -28.35 7.70
CA ALA A 349 5.76 -29.66 8.18
C ALA A 349 5.11 -29.61 9.59
N ASP A 350 5.50 -28.64 10.41
CA ASP A 350 4.96 -28.37 11.75
C ASP A 350 3.99 -27.18 11.73
N ALA A 351 3.06 -27.20 10.75
CA ALA A 351 2.21 -26.08 10.39
C ALA A 351 1.50 -25.43 11.59
N ALA A 352 1.87 -24.20 11.90
CA ALA A 352 1.32 -23.37 12.96
C ALA A 352 0.23 -22.43 12.44
N ILE A 353 -0.78 -22.21 13.27
CA ILE A 353 -1.77 -21.15 13.08
C ILE A 353 -1.21 -19.85 13.65
N HIS A 354 -1.16 -18.83 12.80
CA HIS A 354 -0.83 -17.46 13.17
C HIS A 354 -2.12 -16.63 13.14
N LEU A 355 -2.46 -16.05 14.29
CA LEU A 355 -3.59 -15.14 14.43
C LEU A 355 -3.06 -13.74 14.69
N PHE A 356 -3.33 -12.83 13.76
CA PHE A 356 -3.01 -11.41 13.88
C PHE A 356 -4.28 -10.71 14.37
N ALA A 357 -4.17 -9.88 15.41
CA ALA A 357 -5.31 -9.17 15.99
C ALA A 357 -4.93 -7.71 16.26
N VAL A 358 -5.87 -6.80 15.97
CA VAL A 358 -5.67 -5.36 16.22
C VAL A 358 -6.91 -4.73 16.85
N CYS A 359 -6.70 -3.92 17.88
CA CYS A 359 -7.71 -3.07 18.47
C CYS A 359 -7.98 -1.88 17.54
N MET A 360 -9.22 -1.77 17.05
CA MET A 360 -9.52 -0.87 15.93
C MET A 360 -9.81 0.58 16.35
N ARG A 361 -9.79 0.90 17.65
CA ARG A 361 -10.24 2.20 18.18
C ARG A 361 -9.37 2.68 19.33
N ASP A 362 -9.53 3.97 19.66
CA ASP A 362 -8.93 4.61 20.83
C ASP A 362 -9.72 4.24 22.09
N GLY A 363 -9.59 2.98 22.51
CA GLY A 363 -10.28 2.46 23.68
C GLY A 363 -9.70 1.12 24.13
N GLU A 364 -9.97 0.75 25.37
CA GLU A 364 -9.60 -0.54 25.93
C GLU A 364 -10.73 -1.56 25.70
N THR A 365 -10.35 -2.81 25.46
CA THR A 365 -11.31 -3.92 25.39
C THR A 365 -10.65 -5.24 25.74
N ARG A 366 -11.47 -6.23 26.08
CA ARG A 366 -11.03 -7.62 26.23
C ARG A 366 -11.57 -8.47 25.09
N GLY A 367 -10.65 -9.10 24.36
CA GLY A 367 -10.97 -9.99 23.25
C GLY A 367 -11.16 -11.42 23.75
N THR A 368 -12.29 -12.03 23.39
CA THR A 368 -12.55 -13.46 23.59
C THR A 368 -12.40 -14.19 22.26
N PHE A 369 -11.36 -15.02 22.14
CA PHE A 369 -11.03 -15.72 20.90
C PHE A 369 -11.49 -17.17 20.97
N THR A 370 -12.00 -17.68 19.84
CA THR A 370 -12.35 -19.09 19.67
C THR A 370 -11.69 -19.62 18.41
N ILE A 371 -10.77 -20.58 18.56
CA ILE A 371 -10.08 -21.25 17.46
C ILE A 371 -10.73 -22.63 17.24
N GLY A 372 -11.27 -22.83 16.04
CA GLY A 372 -11.86 -24.09 15.62
C GLY A 372 -10.86 -25.25 15.63
N GLY A 373 -11.32 -26.42 16.05
CA GLY A 373 -10.53 -27.66 16.01
C GLY A 373 -9.56 -27.89 17.17
N LEU A 374 -9.21 -26.86 17.95
CA LEU A 374 -8.35 -27.02 19.13
C LEU A 374 -9.11 -27.65 20.31
N LYS A 375 -8.53 -28.70 20.90
CA LYS A 375 -9.11 -29.45 22.03
C LYS A 375 -8.16 -29.46 23.24
N GLY A 376 -8.71 -29.53 24.44
CA GLY A 376 -7.90 -29.58 25.66
C GLY A 376 -7.15 -28.28 25.92
N LYS A 377 -6.05 -28.37 26.67
CA LYS A 377 -5.20 -27.22 27.00
C LYS A 377 -4.11 -27.05 25.94
N THR A 378 -4.03 -25.87 25.35
CA THR A 378 -3.02 -25.51 24.35
C THR A 378 -2.34 -24.22 24.78
N LEU A 379 -1.01 -24.16 24.73
CA LEU A 379 -0.27 -22.93 25.01
C LEU A 379 -0.11 -22.12 23.73
N ILE A 380 -0.61 -20.89 23.76
CA ILE A 380 -0.52 -19.92 22.68
C ILE A 380 0.61 -18.95 23.01
N LYS A 381 1.56 -18.79 22.09
CA LYS A 381 2.64 -17.80 22.23
C LYS A 381 2.19 -16.45 21.70
N VAL A 382 2.48 -15.37 22.44
CA VAL A 382 2.29 -14.00 21.96
C VAL A 382 3.63 -13.46 21.43
N VAL A 383 3.73 -13.30 20.12
CA VAL A 383 4.97 -12.98 19.41
C VAL A 383 5.45 -11.58 19.79
N GLY A 384 6.69 -11.51 20.28
CA GLY A 384 7.33 -10.25 20.67
C GLY A 384 7.01 -9.75 22.08
N GLU A 385 6.17 -10.47 22.84
CA GLU A 385 5.69 -10.01 24.17
C GLU A 385 6.20 -10.85 25.34
N ASN A 386 7.04 -11.86 25.08
CA ASN A 386 7.62 -12.75 26.11
C ASN A 386 6.57 -13.34 27.08
N ARG A 387 5.39 -13.68 26.56
CA ARG A 387 4.29 -14.27 27.32
C ARG A 387 3.57 -15.35 26.51
N THR A 388 2.87 -16.21 27.24
CA THR A 388 1.99 -17.25 26.68
C THR A 388 0.63 -17.18 27.34
N ILE A 389 -0.40 -17.59 26.62
CA ILE A 389 -1.78 -17.71 27.11
C ILE A 389 -2.21 -19.17 27.00
N GLU A 390 -2.84 -19.71 28.03
CA GLU A 390 -3.44 -21.05 27.95
C GLU A 390 -4.83 -20.94 27.32
N ALA A 391 -5.02 -21.56 26.15
CA ALA A 391 -6.34 -21.80 25.58
C ALA A 391 -6.90 -23.11 26.09
N THR A 392 -8.18 -23.12 26.48
CA THR A 392 -8.91 -24.33 26.87
C THR A 392 -10.02 -24.60 25.86
N ASN A 393 -9.97 -25.76 25.20
CA ASN A 393 -10.90 -26.15 24.14
C ASN A 393 -11.04 -25.08 23.05
N GLY A 394 -9.90 -24.54 22.62
CA GLY A 394 -9.82 -23.50 21.58
C GLY A 394 -10.21 -22.09 22.03
N LYS A 395 -10.60 -21.88 23.29
CA LYS A 395 -10.99 -20.57 23.81
C LYS A 395 -9.89 -19.95 24.66
N PHE A 396 -9.60 -18.67 24.44
CA PHE A 396 -8.76 -17.84 25.31
C PHE A 396 -9.21 -16.38 25.30
N GLU A 397 -8.69 -15.58 26.23
CA GLU A 397 -8.99 -14.15 26.35
C GLU A 397 -7.69 -13.34 26.45
N ASP A 398 -7.70 -12.12 25.95
CA ASP A 398 -6.59 -11.17 26.09
C ASP A 398 -7.07 -9.72 26.18
N ASP A 399 -6.31 -8.87 26.87
CA ASP A 399 -6.62 -7.47 27.07
C ASP A 399 -5.92 -6.61 26.00
N PHE A 400 -6.64 -5.66 25.43
CA PHE A 400 -6.13 -4.72 24.43
C PHE A 400 -6.25 -3.29 24.94
N LYS A 401 -5.15 -2.53 24.88
CA LYS A 401 -5.17 -1.07 25.02
C LYS A 401 -5.56 -0.40 23.70
N PRO A 402 -5.77 0.94 23.68
CA PRO A 402 -5.99 1.67 22.44
C PRO A 402 -4.98 1.30 21.36
N TRP A 403 -5.49 0.83 20.22
CA TRP A 403 -4.69 0.47 19.05
C TRP A 403 -3.64 -0.63 19.25
N ASP A 404 -3.76 -1.45 20.29
CA ASP A 404 -2.85 -2.58 20.50
C ASP A 404 -2.93 -3.61 19.37
N VAL A 405 -1.78 -4.24 19.11
CA VAL A 405 -1.62 -5.31 18.13
C VAL A 405 -0.99 -6.50 18.84
N HIS A 406 -1.65 -7.65 18.74
CA HIS A 406 -1.16 -8.92 19.24
C HIS A 406 -1.07 -9.92 18.09
N ILE A 407 -0.01 -10.72 18.09
CA ILE A 407 0.19 -11.80 17.12
C ILE A 407 0.37 -13.08 17.91
N TYR A 408 -0.56 -14.01 17.72
CA TYR A 408 -0.62 -15.27 18.44
C TYR A 408 -0.17 -16.42 17.54
N VAL A 409 0.57 -17.37 18.11
CA VAL A 409 1.01 -18.59 17.40
C VAL A 409 0.69 -19.82 18.22
N THR A 410 0.12 -20.83 17.56
CA THR A 410 -0.19 -22.14 18.12
C THR A 410 0.06 -23.24 17.09
N HIS A 411 0.49 -24.41 17.56
CA HIS A 411 0.71 -25.62 16.74
C HIS A 411 -0.45 -26.61 16.89
#